data_AF-A0A345UV72-F1
#
_entry.id   AF-A0A345UV72-F1
#
_cell.length_a   1.000
_cell.length_b   1.000
_cell.length_c   1.000
_cell.angle_alpha   90.00
_cell.angle_beta   90.00
_cell.angle_gamma   90.00
#
_symmetry.space_group_name_H-M   'P 1'
#
loop_
_entity.id
_entity.type
_entity.pdbx_description
1 polymer ?
#
loop_
_entity_poly.entity_id
_entity_poly.type
_entity_poly.pdbx_seq_one_letter_code
_entity_poly.pdbx_strand_id
1 'polypeptide(L)'
;MHPLLSKTATVLVVSALAQGIAQAALFAVDPGPYTPANGGFASWYQDTHGRTLDLCLSKALSSRVPSTPGAPSYMCSLLPTPGVFDDTQPIVFPTNFPDEAFWFTGETSLVDAARGINLGYVSAVEAAFAAEEPVEGDQVSFARIRIRVDVPTAGTYVITHPYGVDVFTVDTPGRRAINMTRDIGIGTPKTYDGALKGDIGPFLRSVNGPYTETNPVTGAAEQFVGDPNLNEAVTGSPFNTNYVRIEGPGGIDLRTTAFAVSGKLSTVVRPTPLIPQRSTYSRKPGDSAPVAQQDVFVQAPPAPGTAAITSSTPVVNMKEADSTGSWYAQSAVNPTLPTVLQVTADNHLAIATSSPTTLPMTLTDLVVIQRAEYSLSSGQLTVVASTSDETSPPVLTATSGTGATIGALGGDGAVKTLSTGITPIPPARVRVTSSNGGSDTEEVVIVQ
;
A
#
# COMPACT_ATOMS: atom_id res chain seq x y z
N MET A 1 -48.38 28.45 23.22
CA MET A 1 -47.67 27.20 23.57
C MET A 1 -47.14 26.61 22.28
N HIS A 2 -45.80 26.55 22.21
CA HIS A 2 -44.87 25.92 21.26
C HIS A 2 -45.17 25.81 19.75
N PRO A 3 -44.31 26.39 18.88
CA PRO A 3 -44.22 26.01 17.48
C PRO A 3 -43.48 24.68 17.33
N LEU A 4 -43.95 23.85 16.40
CA LEU A 4 -43.30 22.59 16.00
C LEU A 4 -41.97 22.91 15.32
N LEU A 5 -40.88 22.49 15.96
CA LEU A 5 -39.53 22.58 15.45
C LEU A 5 -39.37 21.76 14.16
N SER A 6 -38.85 22.45 13.15
CA SER A 6 -38.21 21.94 11.95
C SER A 6 -37.28 20.76 12.28
N LYS A 7 -37.53 19.59 11.68
CA LYS A 7 -36.54 18.52 11.58
C LYS A 7 -35.72 18.79 10.32
N THR A 8 -34.65 19.56 10.48
CA THR A 8 -33.50 19.52 9.57
C THR A 8 -32.92 18.11 9.61
N ALA A 9 -33.20 17.32 8.58
CA ALA A 9 -32.44 16.12 8.29
C ALA A 9 -31.06 16.58 7.78
N THR A 10 -30.08 16.61 8.68
CA THR A 10 -28.67 16.72 8.30
C THR A 10 -28.32 15.45 7.52
N VAL A 11 -28.44 15.51 6.20
CA VAL A 11 -27.87 14.50 5.31
C VAL A 11 -26.36 14.65 5.43
N LEU A 12 -25.75 13.73 6.16
CA LEU A 12 -24.30 13.56 6.18
C LEU A 12 -23.91 13.03 4.79
N VAL A 13 -23.60 13.94 3.87
CA VAL A 13 -22.97 13.59 2.61
C VAL A 13 -21.56 13.12 2.99
N VAL A 14 -21.38 11.81 3.04
CA VAL A 14 -20.04 11.21 2.95
C VAL A 14 -19.65 11.38 1.50
N SER A 15 -19.12 12.56 1.16
CA SER A 15 -18.35 12.71 -0.06
C SER A 15 -17.19 11.74 0.08
N ALA A 16 -17.18 10.68 -0.71
CA ALA A 16 -15.99 9.86 -0.88
C ALA A 16 -14.96 10.72 -1.62
N LEU A 17 -14.33 11.65 -0.89
CA LEU A 17 -12.98 12.06 -1.23
C LEU A 17 -12.21 10.75 -1.24
N ALA A 18 -11.79 10.31 -2.44
CA ALA A 18 -10.71 9.36 -2.59
C ALA A 18 -9.45 10.01 -1.99
N GLN A 19 -9.42 10.10 -0.66
CA GLN A 19 -8.19 10.22 0.09
C GLN A 19 -7.46 8.92 -0.22
N GLY A 20 -6.25 9.03 -0.78
CA GLY A 20 -5.38 7.88 -0.97
C GLY A 20 -5.20 7.22 0.39
N ILE A 21 -5.95 6.16 0.65
CA ILE A 21 -5.84 5.38 1.88
C ILE A 21 -4.41 4.85 1.83
N ALA A 22 -3.63 5.08 2.89
CA ALA A 22 -2.34 4.42 3.03
C ALA A 22 -2.55 2.93 2.72
N GLN A 23 -1.79 2.36 1.80
CA GLN A 23 -1.97 0.97 1.40
C GLN A 23 -0.73 0.20 1.83
N ALA A 24 -0.94 -0.94 2.49
CA ALA A 24 0.14 -1.89 2.63
C ALA A 24 0.46 -2.47 1.25
N ALA A 25 1.66 -2.21 0.75
CA ALA A 25 2.06 -2.59 -0.59
C ALA A 25 3.58 -2.61 -0.75
N LEU A 26 4.03 -3.51 -1.62
CA LEU A 26 5.36 -3.48 -2.20
C LEU A 26 5.36 -2.52 -3.42
N PHE A 27 6.54 -2.09 -3.83
CA PHE A 27 6.71 -1.18 -4.96
C PHE A 27 7.18 -1.87 -6.23
N ALA A 28 8.17 -2.75 -6.13
CA ALA A 28 8.76 -3.42 -7.29
C ALA A 28 9.34 -4.79 -6.92
N VAL A 29 9.56 -5.62 -7.93
CA VAL A 29 10.19 -6.94 -7.83
C VAL A 29 11.26 -7.07 -8.92
N ASP A 30 12.24 -7.93 -8.70
CA ASP A 30 13.21 -8.35 -9.71
C ASP A 30 12.51 -8.81 -11.00
N PRO A 31 12.70 -8.12 -12.14
CA PRO A 31 12.09 -8.52 -13.41
C PRO A 31 12.80 -9.72 -14.06
N GLY A 32 13.86 -10.23 -13.44
CA GLY A 32 14.71 -11.28 -13.97
C GLY A 32 15.82 -10.76 -14.89
N PRO A 33 16.57 -11.67 -15.54
CA PRO A 33 16.38 -13.12 -15.58
C PRO A 33 16.65 -13.81 -14.24
N TYR A 34 15.85 -14.82 -13.91
CA TYR A 34 16.00 -15.59 -12.67
C TYR A 34 17.10 -16.65 -12.81
N THR A 35 17.90 -16.82 -11.76
CA THR A 35 19.09 -17.68 -11.80
C THR A 35 18.96 -18.87 -10.83
N PRO A 36 19.64 -20.01 -11.10
CA PRO A 36 19.66 -21.14 -10.18
C PRO A 36 20.25 -20.83 -8.80
N ALA A 37 21.09 -19.80 -8.69
CA ALA A 37 21.67 -19.37 -7.40
C ALA A 37 20.58 -18.94 -6.40
N ASN A 38 19.46 -18.40 -6.90
CA ASN A 38 18.30 -18.03 -6.11
C ASN A 38 17.15 -19.03 -6.29
N GLY A 39 17.43 -20.27 -6.69
CA GLY A 39 16.39 -21.29 -6.91
C GLY A 39 15.42 -20.99 -8.06
N GLY A 40 15.77 -20.07 -8.97
CA GLY A 40 14.86 -19.60 -10.01
C GLY A 40 13.82 -18.57 -9.54
N PHE A 41 13.91 -18.09 -8.29
CA PHE A 41 13.07 -17.02 -7.73
C PHE A 41 13.55 -15.61 -8.10
N ALA A 42 12.67 -14.62 -7.90
CA ALA A 42 13.05 -13.21 -7.91
C ALA A 42 14.16 -12.95 -6.89
N SER A 43 15.21 -12.23 -7.29
CA SER A 43 16.33 -11.99 -6.39
C SER A 43 15.95 -11.06 -5.24
N TRP A 44 15.04 -10.10 -5.47
CA TRP A 44 14.66 -9.09 -4.49
C TRP A 44 13.23 -8.57 -4.66
N TYR A 45 12.70 -8.00 -3.58
CA TYR A 45 11.51 -7.13 -3.56
C TYR A 45 11.85 -5.77 -2.96
N GLN A 46 11.30 -4.69 -3.53
CA GLN A 46 11.41 -3.32 -3.04
C GLN A 46 10.08 -2.86 -2.48
N ASP A 47 10.09 -2.25 -1.29
CA ASP A 47 8.91 -1.64 -0.69
C ASP A 47 8.69 -0.18 -1.11
N THR A 48 7.53 0.39 -0.75
CA THR A 48 7.18 1.79 -1.05
C THR A 48 8.01 2.83 -0.30
N HIS A 49 8.78 2.43 0.71
CA HIS A 49 9.77 3.29 1.39
C HIS A 49 11.18 3.14 0.82
N GLY A 50 11.33 2.38 -0.26
CA GLY A 50 12.57 2.22 -1.04
C GLY A 50 13.50 1.13 -0.55
N ARG A 51 13.17 0.42 0.55
CA ARG A 51 13.99 -0.67 1.07
C ARG A 51 13.84 -1.87 0.14
N THR A 52 14.98 -2.46 -0.21
CA THR A 52 15.04 -3.62 -1.09
C THR A 52 15.61 -4.79 -0.31
N LEU A 53 14.89 -5.91 -0.29
CA LEU A 53 15.29 -7.13 0.42
C LEU A 53 15.56 -8.24 -0.58
N ASP A 54 16.71 -8.91 -0.43
CA ASP A 54 17.05 -10.10 -1.21
C ASP A 54 16.30 -11.33 -0.67
N LEU A 55 16.11 -12.35 -1.52
CA LEU A 55 15.69 -13.67 -1.05
C LEU A 55 16.75 -14.16 -0.05
N CYS A 56 16.36 -14.35 1.20
CA CYS A 56 17.30 -14.54 2.30
C CYS A 56 17.81 -15.98 2.31
N LEU A 57 18.91 -16.23 1.57
CA LEU A 57 19.62 -17.51 1.53
C LEU A 57 20.98 -17.46 2.28
N SER A 58 21.17 -16.45 3.14
CA SER A 58 22.42 -16.29 3.89
C SER A 58 22.51 -17.26 5.08
N LYS A 59 23.73 -17.77 5.30
CA LYS A 59 24.09 -18.53 6.51
C LYS A 59 24.74 -17.67 7.59
N ALA A 60 24.66 -16.34 7.49
CA ALA A 60 25.11 -15.45 8.56
C ALA A 60 24.37 -15.76 9.86
N LEU A 61 25.10 -15.75 10.97
CA LEU A 61 24.58 -16.05 12.30
C LEU A 61 24.46 -14.76 13.09
N SER A 62 23.45 -14.69 13.95
CA SER A 62 23.32 -13.62 14.94
C SER A 62 24.52 -13.63 15.88
N SER A 63 25.22 -12.50 15.97
CA SER A 63 26.24 -12.27 17.00
C SER A 63 25.64 -12.03 18.40
N ARG A 64 24.32 -11.80 18.46
CA ARG A 64 23.57 -11.45 19.68
C ARG A 64 22.97 -12.68 20.35
N VAL A 65 22.62 -13.71 19.58
CA VAL A 65 22.04 -14.96 20.07
C VAL A 65 22.96 -16.13 19.71
N PRO A 66 23.51 -16.86 20.71
CA PRO A 66 24.37 -17.99 20.42
C PRO A 66 23.58 -19.12 19.74
N SER A 67 24.18 -19.73 18.72
CA SER A 67 23.66 -20.94 18.10
C SER A 67 23.63 -22.10 19.09
N THR A 68 22.65 -23.00 18.95
CA THR A 68 22.57 -24.24 19.71
C THR A 68 22.68 -25.46 18.78
N PRO A 69 23.12 -26.64 19.27
CA PRO A 69 23.19 -27.84 18.42
C PRO A 69 21.84 -28.15 17.77
N GLY A 70 21.80 -28.19 16.43
CA GLY A 70 20.58 -28.44 15.66
C GLY A 70 19.64 -27.24 15.51
N ALA A 71 19.99 -26.06 16.04
CA ALA A 71 19.29 -24.82 15.79
C ALA A 71 20.29 -23.65 15.73
N PRO A 72 20.93 -23.45 14.56
CA PRO A 72 21.79 -22.30 14.31
C PRO A 72 20.98 -21.00 14.39
N SER A 73 21.59 -19.94 14.91
CA SER A 73 20.98 -18.62 15.04
C SER A 73 21.04 -17.83 13.72
N TYR A 74 20.57 -18.42 12.63
CA TYR A 74 20.62 -17.80 11.31
C TYR A 74 19.88 -16.46 11.28
N MET A 75 20.40 -15.51 10.50
CA MET A 75 19.73 -14.23 10.22
C MET A 75 18.62 -14.37 9.15
N CYS A 76 18.62 -15.48 8.41
CA CYS A 76 17.57 -15.91 7.49
C CYS A 76 16.80 -17.10 8.06
N SER A 77 15.51 -17.22 7.73
CA SER A 77 14.72 -18.42 8.05
C SER A 77 15.11 -19.59 7.14
N LEU A 78 16.15 -20.33 7.51
CA LEU A 78 16.65 -21.52 6.81
C LEU A 78 16.32 -22.77 7.61
N LEU A 79 15.09 -23.29 7.47
CA LEU A 79 14.61 -24.44 8.23
C LEU A 79 15.05 -25.75 7.57
N PRO A 80 15.81 -26.63 8.25
CA PRO A 80 16.19 -27.93 7.70
C PRO A 80 14.97 -28.84 7.52
N THR A 81 14.89 -29.49 6.36
CA THR A 81 13.81 -30.43 6.01
C THR A 81 14.44 -31.77 5.65
N PRO A 82 14.25 -32.84 6.46
CA PRO A 82 14.92 -34.12 6.23
C PRO A 82 14.69 -34.69 4.83
N GLY A 83 15.77 -34.90 4.08
CA GLY A 83 15.73 -35.40 2.70
C GLY A 83 15.55 -34.32 1.62
N VAL A 84 15.29 -33.07 2.01
CA VAL A 84 15.06 -31.93 1.10
C VAL A 84 16.15 -30.86 1.27
N PHE A 85 16.37 -30.40 2.51
CA PHE A 85 17.34 -29.36 2.82
C PHE A 85 18.15 -29.67 4.09
N ASP A 86 19.47 -29.81 3.92
CA ASP A 86 20.47 -29.90 4.98
C ASP A 86 21.23 -28.56 5.06
N ASP A 87 21.00 -27.83 6.15
CA ASP A 87 21.60 -26.53 6.43
C ASP A 87 23.10 -26.60 6.74
N THR A 88 23.67 -27.79 6.91
CA THR A 88 25.12 -28.00 7.03
C THR A 88 25.81 -28.07 5.66
N GLN A 89 25.07 -28.33 4.59
CA GLN A 89 25.58 -28.45 3.21
C GLN A 89 25.38 -27.16 2.40
N PRO A 90 26.15 -26.90 1.32
CA PRO A 90 25.93 -25.75 0.46
C PRO A 90 24.50 -25.68 -0.08
N ILE A 91 23.92 -24.47 -0.16
CA ILE A 91 22.60 -24.25 -0.78
C ILE A 91 22.78 -24.35 -2.30
N VAL A 92 22.15 -25.35 -2.92
CA VAL A 92 22.27 -25.64 -4.36
C VAL A 92 20.92 -26.11 -4.89
N PHE A 93 20.33 -25.36 -5.80
CA PHE A 93 19.10 -25.75 -6.48
C PHE A 93 19.38 -26.70 -7.67
N PRO A 94 18.56 -27.74 -7.91
CA PRO A 94 17.39 -28.18 -7.13
C PRO A 94 17.68 -29.19 -6.02
N THR A 95 18.95 -29.53 -5.75
CA THR A 95 19.29 -30.70 -4.92
C THR A 95 19.24 -30.47 -3.41
N ASN A 96 19.87 -29.41 -2.90
CA ASN A 96 19.91 -29.07 -1.47
C ASN A 96 19.48 -27.60 -1.33
N PHE A 97 18.18 -27.36 -1.43
CA PHE A 97 17.59 -26.04 -1.42
C PHE A 97 16.37 -26.05 -0.48
N PRO A 98 16.15 -25.00 0.34
CA PRO A 98 15.00 -24.99 1.23
C PRO A 98 13.69 -24.97 0.44
N ASP A 99 12.73 -25.80 0.85
CA ASP A 99 11.37 -25.87 0.29
C ASP A 99 10.57 -24.57 0.50
N GLU A 100 10.92 -23.82 1.55
CA GLU A 100 10.45 -22.45 1.80
C GLU A 100 11.61 -21.51 2.07
N ALA A 101 11.61 -20.33 1.45
CA ALA A 101 12.55 -19.24 1.74
C ALA A 101 11.81 -17.90 1.76
N PHE A 102 12.43 -16.87 2.33
CA PHE A 102 11.74 -15.62 2.61
C PHE A 102 12.55 -14.41 2.18
N TRP A 103 11.91 -13.44 1.53
CA TRP A 103 12.46 -12.09 1.38
C TRP A 103 12.27 -11.27 2.66
N PHE A 104 11.17 -11.53 3.37
CA PHE A 104 10.81 -10.85 4.61
C PHE A 104 9.97 -11.76 5.49
N THR A 105 10.23 -11.73 6.81
CA THR A 105 9.28 -12.20 7.83
C THR A 105 9.18 -11.19 8.96
N GLY A 106 7.98 -11.05 9.51
CA GLY A 106 7.69 -10.34 10.75
C GLY A 106 6.72 -11.18 11.57
N GLU A 107 7.21 -11.72 12.68
CA GLU A 107 6.47 -12.68 13.49
C GLU A 107 6.32 -12.18 14.92
N THR A 108 5.15 -12.41 15.51
CA THR A 108 4.96 -12.15 16.93
C THR A 108 3.97 -13.14 17.54
N SER A 109 4.06 -13.30 18.84
CA SER A 109 3.10 -14.07 19.63
C SER A 109 2.67 -13.30 20.86
N LEU A 110 1.45 -13.55 21.31
CA LEU A 110 0.87 -13.00 22.52
C LEU A 110 0.14 -14.11 23.26
N VAL A 111 0.62 -14.45 24.46
CA VAL A 111 0.00 -15.46 25.31
C VAL A 111 -0.47 -14.81 26.60
N ASP A 112 -1.76 -14.94 26.89
CA ASP A 112 -2.38 -14.58 28.15
C ASP A 112 -3.25 -15.75 28.63
N ALA A 113 -2.66 -16.60 29.46
CA ALA A 113 -3.33 -17.79 29.99
C ALA A 113 -4.52 -17.44 30.89
N ALA A 114 -4.50 -16.30 31.59
CA ALA A 114 -5.58 -15.89 32.48
C ALA A 114 -6.84 -15.50 31.69
N ARG A 115 -6.66 -14.93 30.49
CA ARG A 115 -7.74 -14.60 29.55
C ARG A 115 -7.97 -15.68 28.50
N GLY A 116 -7.24 -16.80 28.54
CA GLY A 116 -7.36 -17.90 27.59
C GLY A 116 -6.98 -17.52 26.15
N ILE A 117 -6.07 -16.56 25.98
CA ILE A 117 -5.60 -16.08 24.68
C ILE A 117 -4.23 -16.65 24.35
N ASN A 118 -4.09 -17.19 23.15
CA ASN A 118 -2.81 -17.55 22.55
C ASN A 118 -2.85 -17.17 21.07
N LEU A 119 -2.26 -16.02 20.74
CA LEU A 119 -2.22 -15.42 19.42
C LEU A 119 -0.84 -15.64 18.81
N GLY A 120 -0.81 -16.13 17.57
CA GLY A 120 0.34 -16.08 16.68
C GLY A 120 0.02 -15.26 15.43
N TYR A 121 0.93 -14.37 15.06
CA TYR A 121 0.86 -13.53 13.86
C TYR A 121 2.12 -13.71 13.03
N VAL A 122 1.94 -13.87 11.71
CA VAL A 122 3.02 -13.87 10.73
C VAL A 122 2.65 -12.94 9.59
N SER A 123 3.58 -12.05 9.24
CA SER A 123 3.61 -11.34 7.97
C SER A 123 4.85 -11.75 7.19
N ALA A 124 4.73 -12.10 5.91
CA ALA A 124 5.86 -12.54 5.12
C ALA A 124 5.76 -12.20 3.63
N VAL A 125 6.91 -12.13 2.96
CA VAL A 125 7.01 -12.29 1.51
C VAL A 125 7.81 -13.56 1.29
N GLU A 126 7.15 -14.56 0.73
CA GLU A 126 7.56 -15.97 0.83
C GLU A 126 7.74 -16.58 -0.56
N ALA A 127 8.83 -17.33 -0.70
CA ALA A 127 9.17 -18.18 -1.83
C ALA A 127 8.86 -19.62 -1.43
N ALA A 128 8.09 -20.31 -2.25
CA ALA A 128 7.77 -21.72 -2.06
C ALA A 128 7.66 -22.43 -3.41
N PHE A 129 7.49 -23.75 -3.36
CA PHE A 129 7.21 -24.56 -4.53
C PHE A 129 5.76 -25.05 -4.49
N ALA A 130 5.06 -24.99 -5.62
CA ALA A 130 3.65 -25.37 -5.72
C ALA A 130 3.38 -26.84 -5.31
N ALA A 131 4.39 -27.71 -5.47
CA ALA A 131 4.35 -29.11 -5.06
C ALA A 131 5.16 -29.39 -3.78
N GLU A 132 5.51 -28.34 -3.01
CA GLU A 132 6.28 -28.39 -1.75
C GLU A 132 7.73 -28.89 -1.87
N GLU A 133 8.12 -29.43 -3.02
CA GLU A 133 9.49 -29.88 -3.29
C GLU A 133 10.26 -28.88 -4.18
N PRO A 134 11.57 -28.66 -3.95
CA PRO A 134 12.41 -27.78 -4.77
C PRO A 134 12.59 -28.26 -6.23
N VAL A 135 11.57 -28.04 -7.06
CA VAL A 135 11.53 -28.47 -8.46
C VAL A 135 11.49 -27.26 -9.38
N GLU A 136 12.31 -27.30 -10.42
CA GLU A 136 12.33 -26.27 -11.44
C GLU A 136 10.99 -26.20 -12.17
N GLY A 137 10.38 -25.02 -12.18
CA GLY A 137 9.07 -24.80 -12.77
C GLY A 137 7.92 -24.79 -11.77
N ASP A 138 8.18 -25.04 -10.48
CA ASP A 138 7.16 -24.98 -9.42
C ASP A 138 7.25 -23.71 -8.55
N GLN A 139 8.20 -22.81 -8.83
CA GLN A 139 8.44 -21.62 -8.03
C GLN A 139 7.23 -20.68 -8.00
N VAL A 140 6.72 -20.42 -6.79
CA VAL A 140 5.68 -19.42 -6.51
C VAL A 140 6.14 -18.43 -5.46
N SER A 141 5.62 -17.21 -5.52
CA SER A 141 5.82 -16.22 -4.47
C SER A 141 4.52 -15.55 -4.09
N PHE A 142 4.38 -15.18 -2.83
CA PHE A 142 3.19 -14.49 -2.35
C PHE A 142 3.50 -13.64 -1.11
N ALA A 143 2.65 -12.66 -0.88
CA ALA A 143 2.57 -11.93 0.37
C ALA A 143 1.61 -12.66 1.31
N ARG A 144 2.06 -12.95 2.53
CA ARG A 144 1.31 -13.73 3.51
C ARG A 144 0.98 -12.90 4.74
N ILE A 145 -0.27 -12.99 5.18
CA ILE A 145 -0.67 -12.71 6.55
C ILE A 145 -1.32 -13.96 7.14
N ARG A 146 -0.83 -14.41 8.30
CA ARG A 146 -1.39 -15.56 9.02
C ARG A 146 -1.67 -15.19 10.47
N ILE A 147 -2.90 -15.46 10.89
CA ILE A 147 -3.39 -15.18 12.24
C ILE A 147 -4.00 -16.45 12.82
N ARG A 148 -3.44 -16.93 13.92
CA ARG A 148 -3.93 -18.10 14.65
C ARG A 148 -4.17 -17.73 16.09
N VAL A 149 -5.39 -17.90 16.59
CA VAL A 149 -5.75 -17.51 17.95
C VAL A 149 -6.57 -18.60 18.63
N ASP A 150 -6.15 -18.97 19.84
CA ASP A 150 -7.00 -19.65 20.81
C ASP A 150 -7.82 -18.59 21.55
N VAL A 151 -9.15 -18.72 21.60
CA VAL A 151 -10.03 -17.76 22.31
C VAL A 151 -11.00 -18.47 23.25
N PRO A 152 -11.38 -17.87 24.40
CA PRO A 152 -12.18 -18.54 25.43
C PRO A 152 -13.69 -18.47 25.20
N THR A 153 -14.17 -17.50 24.42
CA THR A 153 -15.60 -17.15 24.34
C THR A 153 -16.00 -16.89 22.89
N ALA A 154 -17.24 -17.24 22.53
CA ALA A 154 -17.82 -16.85 21.25
C ALA A 154 -18.03 -15.33 21.18
N GLY A 155 -17.96 -14.76 19.97
CA GLY A 155 -18.23 -13.34 19.71
C GLY A 155 -17.30 -12.73 18.67
N THR A 156 -17.32 -11.40 18.58
CA THR A 156 -16.52 -10.66 17.60
C THR A 156 -15.18 -10.27 18.18
N TYR A 157 -14.11 -10.60 17.46
CA TYR A 157 -12.74 -10.22 17.76
C TYR A 157 -12.21 -9.29 16.67
N VAL A 158 -11.54 -8.21 17.06
CA VAL A 158 -10.86 -7.29 16.14
C VAL A 158 -9.36 -7.43 16.36
N ILE A 159 -8.62 -7.71 15.29
CA ILE A 159 -7.18 -7.85 15.33
C ILE A 159 -6.56 -6.75 14.47
N THR A 160 -5.97 -5.76 15.13
CA THR A 160 -5.19 -4.71 14.49
C THR A 160 -3.74 -5.15 14.43
N HIS A 161 -3.14 -5.12 13.25
CA HIS A 161 -1.77 -5.54 13.02
C HIS A 161 -1.03 -4.52 12.13
N PRO A 162 0.28 -4.69 11.87
CA PRO A 162 1.05 -3.69 11.13
C PRO A 162 0.58 -3.36 9.72
N TYR A 163 -0.24 -4.23 9.12
CA TYR A 163 -0.67 -4.10 7.73
C TYR A 163 -2.19 -4.01 7.56
N GLY A 164 -2.94 -3.82 8.65
CA GLY A 164 -4.38 -3.67 8.55
C GLY A 164 -5.14 -4.05 9.83
N VAL A 165 -6.43 -4.26 9.64
CA VAL A 165 -7.36 -4.67 10.69
C VAL A 165 -8.20 -5.81 10.12
N ASP A 166 -8.20 -6.95 10.81
CA ASP A 166 -9.05 -8.10 10.50
C ASP A 166 -10.11 -8.27 11.59
N VAL A 167 -11.36 -8.51 11.19
CA VAL A 167 -12.50 -8.71 12.11
C VAL A 167 -13.03 -10.12 11.96
N PHE A 168 -13.07 -10.86 13.07
CA PHE A 168 -13.49 -12.26 13.11
C PHE A 168 -14.75 -12.41 13.96
N THR A 169 -15.72 -13.18 13.47
CA THR A 169 -16.84 -13.67 14.28
C THR A 169 -16.58 -15.13 14.63
N VAL A 170 -16.51 -15.43 15.92
CA VAL A 170 -16.23 -16.78 16.44
C VAL A 170 -17.49 -17.36 17.05
N ASP A 171 -18.02 -18.43 16.45
CA ASP A 171 -19.19 -19.14 16.97
C ASP A 171 -18.80 -20.22 17.99
N THR A 172 -17.68 -20.91 17.75
CA THR A 172 -17.17 -21.98 18.61
C THR A 172 -15.78 -21.58 19.14
N PRO A 173 -15.67 -21.22 20.44
CA PRO A 173 -14.38 -20.89 21.04
C PRO A 173 -13.52 -22.13 21.25
N GLY A 174 -12.24 -21.90 21.56
CA GLY A 174 -11.26 -22.92 21.83
C GLY A 174 -9.97 -22.72 21.05
N ARG A 175 -9.20 -23.80 20.93
CA ARG A 175 -7.91 -23.81 20.25
C ARG A 175 -8.09 -23.52 18.76
N ARG A 176 -7.34 -22.54 18.23
CA ARG A 176 -7.36 -22.10 16.82
C ARG A 176 -8.76 -21.78 16.30
N ALA A 177 -9.63 -21.28 17.19
CA ALA A 177 -10.95 -20.80 16.80
C ALA A 177 -10.87 -19.62 15.81
N ILE A 178 -9.76 -18.87 15.82
CA ILE A 178 -9.35 -18.05 14.68
C ILE A 178 -8.15 -18.74 14.00
N ASN A 179 -8.27 -19.04 12.72
CA ASN A 179 -7.22 -19.67 11.91
C ASN A 179 -7.32 -19.16 10.47
N MET A 180 -6.75 -17.98 10.25
CA MET A 180 -6.75 -17.29 8.96
C MET A 180 -5.35 -17.33 8.36
N THR A 181 -5.29 -17.70 7.07
CA THR A 181 -4.13 -17.46 6.21
C THR A 181 -4.62 -16.74 4.98
N ARG A 182 -4.00 -15.61 4.67
CA ARG A 182 -4.22 -14.81 3.47
C ARG A 182 -2.91 -14.78 2.71
N ASP A 183 -2.86 -15.55 1.63
CA ASP A 183 -1.75 -15.57 0.69
C ASP A 183 -2.19 -14.86 -0.60
N ILE A 184 -1.57 -13.73 -0.92
CA ILE A 184 -1.89 -12.92 -2.09
C ILE A 184 -0.73 -12.95 -3.07
N GLY A 185 -1.05 -13.22 -4.34
CA GLY A 185 -0.08 -13.15 -5.41
C GLY A 185 0.40 -14.48 -5.96
N ILE A 186 -0.15 -15.61 -5.46
CA ILE A 186 0.10 -16.94 -6.03
C ILE A 186 -0.37 -16.92 -7.49
N GLY A 187 0.59 -16.89 -8.41
CA GLY A 187 0.37 -16.86 -9.85
C GLY A 187 0.80 -18.16 -10.52
N THR A 188 0.90 -18.11 -11.85
CA THR A 188 1.62 -19.14 -12.60
C THR A 188 3.07 -19.22 -12.12
N PRO A 189 3.70 -20.41 -12.17
CA PRO A 189 5.08 -20.52 -11.73
C PRO A 189 6.01 -19.51 -12.41
N LYS A 190 7.01 -19.05 -11.65
CA LYS A 190 7.99 -18.03 -12.09
C LYS A 190 7.40 -16.65 -12.42
N THR A 191 6.23 -16.36 -11.87
CA THR A 191 5.59 -15.04 -11.96
C THR A 191 5.57 -14.40 -10.57
N TYR A 192 6.31 -13.31 -10.40
CA TYR A 192 6.60 -12.74 -9.06
C TYR A 192 6.01 -11.32 -8.84
N ASP A 193 5.33 -10.75 -9.83
CA ASP A 193 4.61 -9.48 -9.67
C ASP A 193 3.31 -9.63 -8.85
N GLY A 194 2.81 -10.86 -8.70
CA GLY A 194 1.61 -11.16 -7.93
C GLY A 194 1.68 -10.67 -6.47
N ALA A 195 2.85 -10.83 -5.82
CA ALA A 195 3.04 -10.40 -4.43
C ALA A 195 2.95 -8.87 -4.26
N LEU A 196 3.15 -8.08 -5.33
CA LEU A 196 2.98 -6.62 -5.31
C LEU A 196 1.52 -6.19 -5.08
N LYS A 197 0.56 -7.10 -5.30
CA LYS A 197 -0.86 -6.87 -5.05
C LYS A 197 -1.26 -7.26 -3.62
N GLY A 198 -0.33 -7.80 -2.85
CA GLY A 198 -0.52 -8.17 -1.45
C GLY A 198 -0.49 -6.97 -0.51
N ASP A 199 -0.85 -7.25 0.73
CA ASP A 199 -0.94 -6.29 1.83
C ASP A 199 0.31 -6.35 2.73
N ILE A 200 1.48 -6.56 2.14
CA ILE A 200 2.77 -6.48 2.83
C ILE A 200 3.58 -5.34 2.25
N GLY A 201 4.18 -4.54 3.12
CA GLY A 201 4.99 -3.38 2.76
C GLY A 201 4.41 -2.08 3.31
N PRO A 202 5.23 -1.09 3.70
CA PRO A 202 6.68 -1.17 3.87
C PRO A 202 7.12 -2.28 4.81
N PHE A 203 8.35 -2.77 4.63
CA PHE A 203 8.86 -3.85 5.46
C PHE A 203 9.00 -3.37 6.90
N LEU A 204 8.54 -4.19 7.86
CA LEU A 204 8.89 -3.95 9.26
C LEU A 204 10.40 -4.10 9.42
N ARG A 205 10.94 -3.29 10.31
CA ARG A 205 12.35 -3.36 10.71
C ARG A 205 12.46 -3.20 12.21
N SER A 206 13.46 -3.84 12.79
CA SER A 206 13.82 -3.59 14.19
C SER A 206 14.20 -2.11 14.35
N VAL A 207 13.80 -1.51 15.47
CA VAL A 207 14.24 -0.15 15.84
C VAL A 207 15.73 -0.08 16.18
N ASN A 208 16.35 -1.23 16.46
CA ASN A 208 17.78 -1.36 16.79
C ASN A 208 18.63 -1.72 15.57
N GLY A 209 17.99 -2.11 14.46
CA GLY A 209 18.65 -2.44 13.19
C GLY A 209 19.00 -1.21 12.33
N PRO A 210 19.64 -1.40 11.17
CA PRO A 210 19.99 -2.70 10.59
C PRO A 210 21.14 -3.39 11.34
N TYR A 211 21.16 -4.72 11.28
CA TYR A 211 22.24 -5.53 11.84
C TYR A 211 23.23 -5.94 10.76
N THR A 212 24.52 -5.93 11.08
CA THR A 212 25.57 -6.44 10.19
C THR A 212 26.13 -7.73 10.75
N GLU A 213 26.15 -8.78 9.95
CA GLU A 213 26.71 -10.09 10.31
C GLU A 213 27.59 -10.64 9.18
N THR A 214 28.59 -11.44 9.55
CA THR A 214 29.48 -12.07 8.57
C THR A 214 28.89 -13.40 8.13
N ASN A 215 28.69 -13.55 6.82
CA ASN A 215 28.34 -14.84 6.25
C ASN A 215 29.57 -15.78 6.32
N PRO A 216 29.50 -16.90 7.07
CA PRO A 216 30.65 -17.76 7.29
C PRO A 216 31.09 -18.51 6.02
N VAL A 217 30.23 -18.62 5.01
CA VAL A 217 30.54 -19.30 3.74
C VAL A 217 31.30 -18.38 2.78
N THR A 218 30.86 -17.12 2.67
CA THR A 218 31.42 -16.18 1.68
C THR A 218 32.42 -15.19 2.28
N GLY A 219 32.43 -15.04 3.61
CA GLY A 219 33.20 -14.02 4.33
C GLY A 219 32.64 -12.59 4.17
N ALA A 220 31.52 -12.42 3.47
CA ALA A 220 30.91 -11.11 3.24
C ALA A 220 30.23 -10.59 4.51
N ALA A 221 30.39 -9.28 4.78
CA ALA A 221 29.56 -8.57 5.75
C ALA A 221 28.22 -8.24 5.08
N GLU A 222 27.14 -8.78 5.63
CA GLU A 222 25.78 -8.64 5.11
C GLU A 222 24.91 -7.90 6.11
N GLN A 223 23.92 -7.16 5.62
CA GLN A 223 23.03 -6.36 6.46
C GLN A 223 21.61 -6.91 6.47
N PHE A 224 20.92 -6.78 7.61
CA PHE A 224 19.57 -7.31 7.84
C PHE A 224 18.67 -6.26 8.49
N VAL A 225 17.39 -6.22 8.12
CA VAL A 225 16.41 -5.28 8.71
C VAL A 225 16.00 -5.62 10.13
N GLY A 226 16.29 -6.84 10.58
CA GLY A 226 16.03 -7.34 11.91
C GLY A 226 16.86 -8.60 12.19
N ASP A 227 16.68 -9.15 13.39
CA ASP A 227 17.25 -10.43 13.80
C ASP A 227 16.09 -11.34 14.20
N PRO A 228 15.81 -12.45 13.46
CA PRO A 228 14.70 -13.33 13.77
C PRO A 228 14.89 -14.10 15.09
N ASN A 229 16.08 -14.04 15.69
CA ASN A 229 16.38 -14.68 16.97
C ASN A 229 16.05 -13.79 18.17
N LEU A 230 15.62 -12.54 17.94
CA LEU A 230 15.26 -11.56 18.98
C LEU A 230 13.81 -11.11 18.81
N ASN A 231 13.13 -10.86 19.93
CA ASN A 231 11.84 -10.17 19.95
C ASN A 231 12.06 -8.70 20.29
N GLU A 232 11.93 -7.81 19.31
CA GLU A 232 12.25 -6.40 19.46
C GLU A 232 11.12 -5.49 18.98
N ALA A 233 11.10 -4.25 19.47
CA ALA A 233 10.20 -3.24 18.93
C ALA A 233 10.51 -2.99 17.45
N VAL A 234 9.47 -2.74 16.66
CA VAL A 234 9.57 -2.50 15.22
C VAL A 234 9.05 -1.13 14.81
N THR A 235 9.44 -0.72 13.62
CA THR A 235 8.86 0.40 12.88
C THR A 235 8.66 0.01 11.41
N GLY A 236 7.96 0.84 10.63
CA GLY A 236 7.75 0.64 9.20
C GLY A 236 6.31 0.31 8.79
N SER A 237 5.37 0.16 9.73
CA SER A 237 3.95 -0.01 9.38
C SER A 237 3.44 1.19 8.55
N PRO A 238 2.73 0.96 7.43
CA PRO A 238 2.11 2.03 6.64
C PRO A 238 0.93 2.71 7.35
N PHE A 239 0.45 2.14 8.46
CA PHE A 239 -0.69 2.64 9.22
C PHE A 239 -0.29 3.18 10.59
N ASN A 240 1.02 3.28 10.86
CA ASN A 240 1.56 3.58 12.18
C ASN A 240 1.10 2.57 13.27
N THR A 241 0.77 1.34 12.88
CA THR A 241 0.37 0.24 13.76
C THR A 241 1.52 -0.73 13.98
N ASN A 242 2.64 -0.25 14.56
CA ASN A 242 3.83 -1.09 14.83
C ASN A 242 3.64 -2.10 16.00
N TYR A 243 2.51 -2.81 16.00
CA TYR A 243 2.06 -3.72 17.04
C TYR A 243 1.00 -4.69 16.50
N VAL A 244 0.76 -5.78 17.22
CA VAL A 244 -0.46 -6.59 17.08
C VAL A 244 -1.31 -6.40 18.34
N ARG A 245 -2.60 -6.11 18.15
CA ARG A 245 -3.59 -5.93 19.23
C ARG A 245 -4.83 -6.77 18.93
N ILE A 246 -5.31 -7.52 19.92
CA ILE A 246 -6.58 -8.24 19.88
C ILE A 246 -7.57 -7.61 20.85
N GLU A 247 -8.73 -7.25 20.33
CA GLU A 247 -9.90 -6.82 21.09
C GLU A 247 -11.01 -7.85 20.97
N GLY A 248 -11.81 -8.06 22.02
CA GLY A 248 -12.88 -9.05 21.97
C GLY A 248 -13.84 -9.04 23.18
N PRO A 249 -14.75 -10.04 23.24
CA PRO A 249 -15.76 -10.16 24.29
C PRO A 249 -15.17 -10.17 25.70
N GLY A 250 -15.94 -9.68 26.68
CA GLY A 250 -15.50 -9.63 28.08
C GLY A 250 -14.41 -8.59 28.38
N GLY A 251 -14.17 -7.64 27.47
CA GLY A 251 -13.15 -6.60 27.63
C GLY A 251 -11.73 -7.09 27.35
N ILE A 252 -11.58 -8.11 26.49
CA ILE A 252 -10.26 -8.50 25.99
C ILE A 252 -9.69 -7.32 25.21
N ASP A 253 -8.50 -6.89 25.63
CA ASP A 253 -7.68 -5.88 24.97
C ASP A 253 -6.22 -6.17 25.32
N LEU A 254 -5.53 -6.86 24.41
CA LEU A 254 -4.15 -7.30 24.60
C LEU A 254 -3.31 -6.84 23.41
N ARG A 255 -2.09 -6.38 23.67
CA ARG A 255 -1.19 -5.84 22.65
C ARG A 255 0.25 -6.28 22.87
N THR A 256 0.96 -6.56 21.78
CA THR A 256 2.42 -6.73 21.73
C THR A 256 3.03 -5.81 20.68
N THR A 257 4.18 -5.24 20.98
CA THR A 257 4.98 -4.40 20.07
C THR A 257 6.26 -5.10 19.62
N ALA A 258 6.54 -6.29 20.15
CA ALA A 258 7.79 -7.00 19.92
C ALA A 258 7.62 -8.03 18.80
N PHE A 259 8.51 -8.05 17.84
CA PHE A 259 8.52 -8.98 16.71
C PHE A 259 9.90 -9.59 16.52
N ALA A 260 9.93 -10.82 16.05
CA ALA A 260 11.06 -11.41 15.37
C ALA A 260 10.97 -11.05 13.88
N VAL A 261 12.02 -10.41 13.34
CA VAL A 261 12.02 -9.91 11.96
C VAL A 261 13.22 -10.46 11.20
N SER A 262 12.98 -11.05 10.04
CA SER A 262 14.02 -11.45 9.09
C SER A 262 13.89 -10.68 7.77
N GLY A 263 15.04 -10.43 7.13
CA GLY A 263 15.12 -9.83 5.81
C GLY A 263 16.52 -9.30 5.55
N LYS A 264 17.18 -9.81 4.49
CA LYS A 264 18.52 -9.37 4.09
C LYS A 264 18.40 -8.13 3.21
N LEU A 265 19.09 -7.05 3.57
CA LEU A 265 19.16 -5.84 2.76
C LEU A 265 19.92 -6.12 1.47
N SER A 266 19.30 -5.78 0.34
CA SER A 266 19.89 -5.94 -0.98
C SER A 266 20.98 -4.91 -1.23
N THR A 267 21.99 -5.30 -1.99
CA THR A 267 23.02 -4.38 -2.51
C THR A 267 22.64 -3.80 -3.87
N VAL A 268 21.49 -4.20 -4.44
CA VAL A 268 21.00 -3.66 -5.72
C VAL A 268 20.63 -2.19 -5.56
N VAL A 269 21.20 -1.35 -6.42
CA VAL A 269 20.87 0.08 -6.52
C VAL A 269 19.48 0.22 -7.15
N ARG A 270 18.59 0.97 -6.48
CA ARG A 270 17.21 1.19 -6.93
C ARG A 270 16.85 2.67 -6.91
N PRO A 271 15.98 3.12 -7.83
CA PRO A 271 15.41 4.45 -7.76
C PRO A 271 14.49 4.58 -6.54
N THR A 272 14.40 5.81 -6.03
CA THR A 272 13.48 6.20 -4.95
C THR A 272 12.04 5.98 -5.41
N PRO A 273 11.20 5.23 -4.67
CA PRO A 273 9.78 5.12 -5.01
C PRO A 273 9.10 6.49 -5.05
N LEU A 274 8.30 6.72 -6.09
CA LEU A 274 7.45 7.89 -6.23
C LEU A 274 6.17 7.47 -6.93
N ILE A 275 5.05 7.62 -6.25
CA ILE A 275 3.72 7.27 -6.76
C ILE A 275 2.91 8.57 -6.87
N PRO A 276 2.65 9.07 -8.10
CA PRO A 276 1.78 10.21 -8.33
C PRO A 276 0.37 9.92 -7.81
N GLN A 277 -0.22 10.84 -7.04
CA GLN A 277 -1.61 10.72 -6.57
C GLN A 277 -2.51 11.72 -7.29
N ARG A 278 -2.26 13.02 -7.09
CA ARG A 278 -3.08 14.09 -7.67
C ARG A 278 -2.23 15.31 -8.02
N SER A 279 -2.52 15.93 -9.15
CA SER A 279 -1.96 17.23 -9.55
C SER A 279 -3.09 18.05 -10.17
N THR A 280 -3.65 18.97 -9.37
CA THR A 280 -4.79 19.79 -9.76
C THR A 280 -4.47 21.26 -9.64
N TYR A 281 -5.11 22.09 -10.45
CA TYR A 281 -5.14 23.54 -10.24
C TYR A 281 -6.56 24.01 -9.95
N SER A 282 -6.69 25.18 -9.34
CA SER A 282 -7.91 25.96 -9.31
C SER A 282 -7.58 27.42 -9.58
N ARG A 283 -8.52 28.18 -10.12
CA ARG A 283 -8.35 29.62 -10.31
C ARG A 283 -9.69 30.34 -10.26
N LYS A 284 -9.76 31.44 -9.51
CA LYS A 284 -10.94 32.30 -9.40
C LYS A 284 -10.62 33.75 -9.75
N PRO A 285 -11.61 34.54 -10.20
CA PRO A 285 -11.44 35.97 -10.39
C PRO A 285 -10.97 36.62 -9.08
N GLY A 286 -9.96 37.49 -9.17
CA GLY A 286 -9.53 38.36 -8.08
C GLY A 286 -9.60 39.82 -8.51
N ASP A 287 -9.43 40.74 -7.55
CA ASP A 287 -9.64 42.18 -7.77
C ASP A 287 -8.76 42.77 -8.88
N SER A 288 -7.51 42.30 -8.99
CA SER A 288 -6.52 42.78 -9.97
C SER A 288 -5.94 41.69 -10.87
N ALA A 289 -5.98 40.43 -10.43
CA ALA A 289 -5.46 39.27 -11.14
C ALA A 289 -6.16 37.99 -10.65
N PRO A 290 -6.14 36.90 -11.43
CA PRO A 290 -6.60 35.59 -10.97
C PRO A 290 -5.94 35.17 -9.66
N VAL A 291 -6.74 34.68 -8.73
CA VAL A 291 -6.24 33.95 -7.56
C VAL A 291 -6.17 32.49 -7.96
N ALA A 292 -4.95 31.97 -8.14
CA ALA A 292 -4.70 30.60 -8.55
C ALA A 292 -4.09 29.78 -7.43
N GLN A 293 -4.33 28.47 -7.50
CA GLN A 293 -3.74 27.48 -6.61
C GLN A 293 -3.42 26.22 -7.41
N GLN A 294 -2.30 25.59 -7.11
CA GLN A 294 -1.91 24.27 -7.60
C GLN A 294 -1.72 23.38 -6.38
N ASP A 295 -2.31 22.20 -6.40
CA ASP A 295 -2.28 21.23 -5.31
C ASP A 295 -1.74 19.90 -5.84
N VAL A 296 -0.61 19.45 -5.27
CA VAL A 296 0.08 18.25 -5.69
C VAL A 296 0.22 17.29 -4.52
N PHE A 297 -0.19 16.04 -4.76
CA PHE A 297 -0.14 14.93 -3.82
C PHE A 297 0.66 13.79 -4.45
N VAL A 298 1.60 13.24 -3.70
CA VAL A 298 2.35 12.04 -4.08
C VAL A 298 2.54 11.15 -2.86
N GLN A 299 2.79 9.86 -3.09
CA GLN A 299 3.42 9.00 -2.09
C GLN A 299 4.90 8.84 -2.44
N ALA A 300 5.76 8.97 -1.44
CA ALA A 300 7.21 8.78 -1.54
C ALA A 300 7.74 8.40 -0.15
N PRO A 301 8.97 7.87 -0.01
CA PRO A 301 9.50 7.50 1.30
C PRO A 301 9.38 8.65 2.33
N PRO A 302 9.01 8.33 3.58
CA PRO A 302 8.88 9.31 4.65
C PRO A 302 10.25 9.90 5.02
N ALA A 303 10.26 10.91 5.90
CA ALA A 303 11.49 11.46 6.45
C ALA A 303 12.48 10.34 6.93
N PRO A 304 13.78 10.44 6.60
CA PRO A 304 14.49 11.60 6.04
C PRO A 304 14.43 11.73 4.51
N GLY A 305 13.61 10.92 3.82
CA GLY A 305 13.29 11.14 2.41
C GLY A 305 12.65 12.52 2.18
N THR A 306 12.73 13.00 0.94
CA THR A 306 12.20 14.31 0.54
C THR A 306 11.42 14.22 -0.77
N ALA A 307 10.47 15.14 -0.96
CA ALA A 307 9.78 15.33 -2.23
C ALA A 307 9.65 16.83 -2.56
N ALA A 308 9.75 17.20 -3.84
CA ALA A 308 9.65 18.59 -4.29
C ALA A 308 9.11 18.71 -5.72
N ILE A 309 8.41 19.81 -6.01
CA ILE A 309 8.07 20.23 -7.39
C ILE A 309 9.28 21.00 -7.93
N THR A 310 10.13 20.32 -8.68
CA THR A 310 11.42 20.83 -9.18
C THR A 310 11.28 21.69 -10.44
N SER A 311 10.17 21.59 -11.16
CA SER A 311 9.86 22.48 -12.29
C SER A 311 9.36 23.87 -11.89
N SER A 312 9.15 24.13 -10.59
CA SER A 312 8.73 25.45 -10.09
C SER A 312 9.94 26.34 -9.81
N THR A 313 9.75 27.65 -9.96
CA THR A 313 10.77 28.67 -9.63
C THR A 313 10.19 29.70 -8.64
N PRO A 314 10.64 29.72 -7.37
CA PRO A 314 11.57 28.77 -6.76
C PRO A 314 10.96 27.35 -6.64
N VAL A 315 11.83 26.37 -6.40
CA VAL A 315 11.43 24.97 -6.13
C VAL A 315 10.46 24.96 -4.95
N VAL A 316 9.36 24.20 -5.09
CA VAL A 316 8.37 24.03 -4.01
C VAL A 316 8.65 22.71 -3.32
N ASN A 317 9.23 22.76 -2.13
CA ASN A 317 9.40 21.58 -1.29
C ASN A 317 8.04 21.12 -0.77
N MET A 318 7.77 19.83 -0.89
CA MET A 318 6.54 19.22 -0.36
C MET A 318 6.68 19.02 1.16
N LYS A 319 5.53 19.00 1.85
CA LYS A 319 5.43 18.68 3.27
C LYS A 319 4.80 17.30 3.44
N GLU A 320 5.38 16.49 4.30
CA GLU A 320 4.80 15.21 4.69
C GLU A 320 3.64 15.42 5.68
N ALA A 321 2.56 14.65 5.53
CA ALA A 321 1.36 14.77 6.35
C ALA A 321 1.38 13.94 7.64
N ASP A 322 1.91 12.72 7.59
CA ASP A 322 1.58 11.68 8.59
C ASP A 322 2.73 10.71 8.91
N SER A 323 3.98 10.98 8.50
CA SER A 323 5.16 10.10 8.65
C SER A 323 5.06 8.74 7.93
N THR A 324 4.04 8.54 7.09
CA THR A 324 3.84 7.30 6.31
C THR A 324 4.25 7.45 4.85
N GLY A 325 4.71 8.64 4.43
CA GLY A 325 5.09 8.94 3.06
C GLY A 325 4.03 9.66 2.23
N SER A 326 3.01 10.24 2.86
CA SER A 326 2.01 11.08 2.19
C SER A 326 2.53 12.52 2.07
N TRP A 327 2.85 12.97 0.85
CA TRP A 327 3.43 14.30 0.60
C TRP A 327 2.45 15.24 -0.11
N TYR A 328 2.41 16.49 0.34
CA TYR A 328 1.59 17.56 -0.23
C TYR A 328 2.41 18.83 -0.50
N ALA A 329 2.19 19.45 -1.67
CA ALA A 329 2.66 20.79 -1.96
C ALA A 329 1.53 21.65 -2.51
N GLN A 330 1.64 22.96 -2.22
CA GLN A 330 0.78 23.98 -2.79
C GLN A 330 1.61 25.09 -3.43
N SER A 331 1.10 25.66 -4.51
CA SER A 331 1.70 26.82 -5.19
C SER A 331 0.63 27.82 -5.60
N ALA A 332 0.89 29.11 -5.43
CA ALA A 332 0.00 30.20 -5.86
C ALA A 332 0.24 30.65 -7.32
N VAL A 333 1.09 29.92 -8.06
CA VAL A 333 1.42 30.24 -9.46
C VAL A 333 0.18 30.05 -10.33
N ASN A 334 -0.23 31.09 -11.04
CA ASN A 334 -1.26 31.01 -12.07
C ASN A 334 -0.68 30.34 -13.33
N PRO A 335 -1.07 29.09 -13.66
CA PRO A 335 -0.45 28.35 -14.74
C PRO A 335 -0.98 28.79 -16.12
N THR A 336 -0.10 28.78 -17.12
CA THR A 336 -0.52 28.68 -18.53
C THR A 336 -0.79 27.21 -18.84
N LEU A 337 -2.01 26.89 -19.30
CA LEU A 337 -2.44 25.51 -19.53
C LEU A 337 -2.39 25.16 -21.03
N PRO A 338 -2.09 23.90 -21.39
CA PRO A 338 -1.74 22.78 -20.51
C PRO A 338 -0.32 22.89 -19.95
N THR A 339 -0.08 22.33 -18.75
CA THR A 339 1.25 22.26 -18.15
C THR A 339 1.50 20.93 -17.46
N VAL A 340 2.79 20.58 -17.33
CA VAL A 340 3.27 19.35 -16.69
C VAL A 340 4.31 19.74 -15.65
N LEU A 341 4.03 19.40 -14.40
CA LEU A 341 4.97 19.59 -13.30
C LEU A 341 6.00 18.45 -13.27
N GLN A 342 7.23 18.75 -12.88
CA GLN A 342 8.24 17.74 -12.56
C GLN A 342 8.29 17.60 -11.03
N VAL A 343 8.00 16.41 -10.52
CA VAL A 343 8.06 16.10 -9.09
C VAL A 343 9.19 15.13 -8.86
N THR A 344 10.09 15.48 -7.95
CA THR A 344 11.26 14.67 -7.61
C THR A 344 11.14 14.17 -6.18
N ALA A 345 11.33 12.87 -5.98
CA ALA A 345 11.54 12.26 -4.67
C ALA A 345 12.98 11.77 -4.52
N ASP A 346 13.54 11.93 -3.33
CA ASP A 346 14.91 11.56 -3.01
C ASP A 346 15.00 10.98 -1.61
N ASN A 347 15.51 9.75 -1.52
CA ASN A 347 15.68 9.01 -0.27
C ASN A 347 17.15 8.65 0.04
N HIS A 348 18.13 9.30 -0.60
CA HIS A 348 19.54 8.96 -0.43
C HIS A 348 20.04 9.12 1.02
N LEU A 349 19.39 10.00 1.82
CA LEU A 349 19.74 10.18 3.24
C LEU A 349 19.39 8.96 4.09
N ALA A 350 18.30 8.25 3.77
CA ALA A 350 17.95 7.00 4.46
C ALA A 350 18.67 5.79 3.86
N ILE A 351 18.85 5.78 2.54
CA ILE A 351 19.40 4.67 1.77
C ILE A 351 20.42 5.27 0.79
N ALA A 352 21.69 5.27 1.15
CA ALA A 352 22.75 5.95 0.39
C ALA A 352 22.86 5.53 -1.09
N THR A 353 22.44 4.31 -1.41
CA THR A 353 22.41 3.77 -2.78
C THR A 353 21.14 4.13 -3.56
N SER A 354 20.13 4.74 -2.92
CA SER A 354 18.89 5.13 -3.58
C SER A 354 19.12 6.35 -4.47
N SER A 355 18.80 6.25 -5.76
CA SER A 355 18.87 7.40 -6.67
C SER A 355 17.57 8.22 -6.65
N PRO A 356 17.62 9.55 -6.82
CA PRO A 356 16.40 10.35 -6.94
C PRO A 356 15.55 9.92 -8.14
N THR A 357 14.23 10.06 -8.02
CA THR A 357 13.26 9.77 -9.09
C THR A 357 12.48 11.03 -9.39
N THR A 358 12.39 11.40 -10.68
CA THR A 358 11.57 12.52 -11.15
C THR A 358 10.47 11.99 -12.04
N LEU A 359 9.22 12.29 -11.72
CA LEU A 359 8.06 11.94 -12.54
C LEU A 359 7.32 13.19 -13.05
N PRO A 360 6.87 13.18 -14.32
CA PRO A 360 5.98 14.20 -14.84
C PRO A 360 4.57 14.03 -14.28
N MET A 361 3.95 15.11 -13.82
CA MET A 361 2.56 15.15 -13.37
C MET A 361 1.82 16.25 -14.11
N THR A 362 0.94 15.87 -15.04
CA THR A 362 0.06 16.82 -15.73
C THR A 362 -0.81 17.55 -14.73
N LEU A 363 -0.81 18.88 -14.79
CA LEU A 363 -1.67 19.72 -13.97
C LEU A 363 -3.06 19.78 -14.61
N THR A 364 -4.07 19.29 -13.88
CA THR A 364 -5.42 19.08 -14.41
C THR A 364 -6.48 19.86 -13.64
N ASP A 365 -7.65 20.06 -14.24
CA ASP A 365 -8.78 20.69 -13.57
C ASP A 365 -9.39 19.75 -12.52
N LEU A 366 -9.75 20.29 -11.36
CA LEU A 366 -10.59 19.55 -10.40
C LEU A 366 -12.06 19.66 -10.80
N VAL A 367 -12.57 18.59 -11.40
CA VAL A 367 -14.00 18.43 -11.73
C VAL A 367 -14.70 17.78 -10.54
N VAL A 368 -15.93 18.23 -10.24
CA VAL A 368 -16.80 17.62 -9.22
C VAL A 368 -18.21 17.49 -9.76
N ILE A 369 -18.76 16.29 -9.81
CA ILE A 369 -20.17 16.03 -10.12
C ILE A 369 -20.99 16.29 -8.84
N GLN A 370 -21.92 17.22 -8.92
CA GLN A 370 -22.81 17.57 -7.83
C GLN A 370 -24.14 16.81 -7.91
N ARG A 371 -24.52 16.40 -9.13
CA ARG A 371 -25.75 15.67 -9.40
C ARG A 371 -25.60 14.79 -10.64
N ALA A 372 -26.02 13.53 -10.53
CA ALA A 372 -26.19 12.60 -11.65
C ALA A 372 -27.49 11.81 -11.43
N GLU A 373 -28.59 12.28 -12.02
CA GLU A 373 -29.93 11.75 -11.76
C GLU A 373 -30.65 11.39 -13.06
N TYR A 374 -31.29 10.22 -13.10
CA TYR A 374 -32.17 9.83 -14.19
C TYR A 374 -33.62 9.72 -13.73
N SER A 375 -34.50 10.48 -14.38
CA SER A 375 -35.95 10.48 -14.09
C SER A 375 -36.67 9.42 -14.91
N LEU A 376 -37.35 8.49 -14.24
CA LEU A 376 -38.17 7.46 -14.89
C LEU A 376 -39.40 8.04 -15.59
N SER A 377 -40.02 9.06 -15.00
CA SER A 377 -41.21 9.72 -15.57
C SER A 377 -40.93 10.47 -16.87
N SER A 378 -39.74 11.05 -17.02
CA SER A 378 -39.38 11.89 -18.18
C SER A 378 -38.37 11.25 -19.13
N GLY A 379 -37.68 10.19 -18.71
CA GLY A 379 -36.57 9.58 -19.45
C GLY A 379 -35.35 10.49 -19.60
N GLN A 380 -35.22 11.53 -18.76
CA GLN A 380 -34.09 12.45 -18.80
C GLN A 380 -33.01 12.12 -17.77
N LEU A 381 -31.77 12.18 -18.23
CA LEU A 381 -30.57 12.24 -17.40
C LEU A 381 -30.19 13.71 -17.18
N THR A 382 -30.07 14.10 -15.92
CA THR A 382 -29.56 15.41 -15.51
C THR A 382 -28.21 15.28 -14.82
N VAL A 383 -27.22 15.97 -15.35
CA VAL A 383 -25.86 16.01 -14.82
C VAL A 383 -25.51 17.46 -14.49
N VAL A 384 -25.09 17.71 -13.25
CA VAL A 384 -24.55 19.00 -12.80
C VAL A 384 -23.14 18.77 -12.30
N ALA A 385 -22.17 19.50 -12.83
CA ALA A 385 -20.79 19.39 -12.42
C ALA A 385 -20.11 20.77 -12.40
N SER A 386 -19.10 20.90 -11.54
CA SER A 386 -18.27 22.10 -11.46
C SER A 386 -16.84 21.83 -11.92
N THR A 387 -16.25 22.84 -12.54
CA THR A 387 -14.80 23.00 -12.75
C THR A 387 -14.22 23.88 -11.65
N SER A 388 -12.96 23.65 -11.30
CA SER A 388 -12.19 24.51 -10.38
C SER A 388 -11.58 25.74 -11.05
N ASP A 389 -11.76 25.86 -12.37
CA ASP A 389 -11.37 27.02 -13.16
C ASP A 389 -12.57 27.96 -13.36
N GLU A 390 -12.71 28.94 -12.48
CA GLU A 390 -13.76 29.95 -12.56
C GLU A 390 -13.34 31.16 -13.43
N THR A 391 -12.06 31.28 -13.78
CA THR A 391 -11.58 32.41 -14.59
C THR A 391 -11.69 32.20 -16.09
N SER A 392 -11.53 30.97 -16.58
CA SER A 392 -11.83 30.62 -17.96
C SER A 392 -12.43 29.21 -17.98
N PRO A 393 -13.71 29.06 -17.58
CA PRO A 393 -14.34 27.76 -17.39
C PRO A 393 -14.23 26.85 -18.62
N PRO A 394 -13.51 25.71 -18.53
CA PRO A 394 -13.33 24.79 -19.64
C PRO A 394 -14.63 24.16 -20.12
N VAL A 395 -14.57 23.49 -21.27
CA VAL A 395 -15.67 22.63 -21.72
C VAL A 395 -15.70 21.38 -20.84
N LEU A 396 -16.87 21.07 -20.27
CA LEU A 396 -17.12 19.83 -19.54
C LEU A 396 -17.94 18.88 -20.41
N THR A 397 -17.50 17.62 -20.55
CA THR A 397 -18.18 16.60 -21.36
C THR A 397 -18.53 15.39 -20.50
N ALA A 398 -19.80 14.97 -20.55
CA ALA A 398 -20.28 13.74 -19.91
C ALA A 398 -20.15 12.54 -20.85
N THR A 399 -19.66 11.42 -20.31
CA THR A 399 -19.66 10.10 -20.92
C THR A 399 -20.28 9.09 -19.95
N SER A 400 -20.79 7.98 -20.47
CA SER A 400 -21.20 6.83 -19.65
C SER A 400 -19.99 6.10 -19.07
N GLY A 401 -20.22 5.19 -18.12
CA GLY A 401 -19.19 4.30 -17.58
C GLY A 401 -18.48 3.41 -18.61
N THR A 402 -19.07 3.19 -19.79
CA THR A 402 -18.45 2.46 -20.91
C THR A 402 -17.67 3.36 -21.87
N GLY A 403 -17.65 4.68 -21.62
CA GLY A 403 -16.99 5.68 -22.46
C GLY A 403 -17.86 6.26 -23.58
N ALA A 404 -19.12 5.80 -23.74
CA ALA A 404 -20.00 6.38 -24.75
C ALA A 404 -20.37 7.84 -24.41
N THR A 405 -20.23 8.75 -25.37
CA THR A 405 -20.53 10.17 -25.20
C THR A 405 -22.01 10.41 -24.89
N ILE A 406 -22.29 11.19 -23.85
CA ILE A 406 -23.64 11.62 -23.47
C ILE A 406 -23.89 13.04 -23.98
N GLY A 407 -22.94 13.96 -23.76
CA GLY A 407 -23.04 15.33 -24.25
C GLY A 407 -22.14 16.32 -23.50
N ALA A 408 -22.00 17.53 -24.04
CA ALA A 408 -21.33 18.63 -23.36
C ALA A 408 -22.28 19.31 -22.36
N LEU A 409 -21.79 19.65 -21.17
CA LEU A 409 -22.56 20.42 -20.19
C LEU A 409 -22.57 21.90 -20.60
N GLY A 410 -23.74 22.53 -20.57
CA GLY A 410 -23.94 23.93 -20.89
C GLY A 410 -23.75 24.85 -19.69
N GLY A 411 -23.41 26.11 -19.95
CA GLY A 411 -23.20 27.17 -18.95
C GLY A 411 -21.85 27.87 -19.11
N ASP A 412 -21.85 29.19 -18.92
CA ASP A 412 -20.65 30.03 -19.07
C ASP A 412 -19.81 30.09 -17.78
N GLY A 413 -20.40 29.75 -16.64
CA GLY A 413 -19.74 29.73 -15.34
C GLY A 413 -19.03 28.42 -15.02
N ALA A 414 -18.50 28.35 -13.80
CA ALA A 414 -17.79 27.17 -13.29
C ALA A 414 -18.72 25.96 -13.06
N VAL A 415 -19.99 26.19 -12.73
CA VAL A 415 -21.00 25.13 -12.65
C VAL A 415 -21.71 25.00 -14.00
N LYS A 416 -21.74 23.80 -14.54
CA LYS A 416 -22.36 23.48 -15.82
C LYS A 416 -23.39 22.39 -15.67
N THR A 417 -24.40 22.40 -16.54
CA THR A 417 -25.53 21.45 -16.50
C THR A 417 -25.76 20.83 -17.86
N LEU A 418 -26.06 19.53 -17.87
CA LEU A 418 -26.58 18.80 -19.01
C LEU A 418 -27.92 18.18 -18.61
N SER A 419 -28.94 18.35 -19.44
CA SER A 419 -30.22 17.66 -19.34
C SER A 419 -30.51 17.05 -20.70
N THR A 420 -30.54 15.73 -20.79
CA THR A 420 -30.69 15.03 -22.07
C THR A 420 -31.53 13.77 -21.94
N GLY A 421 -32.30 13.46 -22.98
CA GLY A 421 -33.09 12.23 -23.04
C GLY A 421 -32.17 11.02 -23.23
N ILE A 422 -32.30 10.00 -22.38
CA ILE A 422 -31.60 8.73 -22.49
C ILE A 422 -32.65 7.60 -22.57
N THR A 423 -32.55 6.78 -23.60
CA THR A 423 -33.46 5.66 -23.87
C THR A 423 -32.68 4.46 -24.42
N PRO A 424 -33.10 3.21 -24.13
CA PRO A 424 -34.19 2.80 -23.23
C PRO A 424 -33.77 2.66 -21.76
N ILE A 425 -32.46 2.66 -21.47
CA ILE A 425 -31.91 2.36 -20.14
C ILE A 425 -30.86 3.42 -19.80
N PRO A 426 -30.89 4.02 -18.60
CA PRO A 426 -29.85 4.94 -18.17
C PRO A 426 -28.50 4.24 -17.97
N PRO A 427 -27.37 4.95 -18.13
CA PRO A 427 -26.08 4.41 -17.73
C PRO A 427 -26.04 4.24 -16.20
N ALA A 428 -25.34 3.21 -15.71
CA ALA A 428 -25.13 3.03 -14.27
C ALA A 428 -24.26 4.14 -13.67
N ARG A 429 -23.27 4.63 -14.43
CA ARG A 429 -22.36 5.70 -14.04
C ARG A 429 -22.23 6.78 -15.11
N VAL A 430 -22.00 8.00 -14.67
CA VAL A 430 -21.62 9.13 -15.53
C VAL A 430 -20.24 9.61 -15.12
N ARG A 431 -19.38 9.82 -16.11
CA ARG A 431 -18.08 10.48 -15.96
C ARG A 431 -18.12 11.85 -16.63
N VAL A 432 -17.74 12.91 -15.93
CA VAL A 432 -17.57 14.25 -16.49
C VAL A 432 -16.10 14.58 -16.61
N THR A 433 -15.65 15.00 -17.79
CA THR A 433 -14.23 15.33 -18.09
C THR A 433 -14.10 16.77 -18.53
N SER A 434 -13.06 17.46 -18.06
CA SER A 434 -12.71 18.83 -18.47
C SER A 434 -11.78 18.84 -19.68
N SER A 435 -11.94 19.84 -20.56
CA SER A 435 -11.05 20.05 -21.70
C SER A 435 -9.62 20.39 -21.30
N ASN A 436 -9.40 20.82 -20.05
CA ASN A 436 -8.06 21.04 -19.47
C ASN A 436 -7.55 19.81 -18.69
N GLY A 437 -8.14 18.64 -18.94
CA GLY A 437 -7.85 17.40 -18.21
C GLY A 437 -8.54 17.35 -16.84
N GLY A 438 -8.55 16.17 -16.21
CA GLY A 438 -9.27 15.94 -14.96
C GLY A 438 -10.72 15.52 -15.18
N SER A 439 -11.26 14.78 -14.23
CA SER A 439 -12.59 14.20 -14.33
C SER A 439 -13.12 13.76 -12.97
N ASP A 440 -14.43 13.59 -12.92
CA ASP A 440 -15.13 12.94 -11.81
C ASP A 440 -16.11 11.89 -12.34
N THR A 441 -16.43 10.88 -11.53
CA THR A 441 -17.34 9.78 -11.90
C THR A 441 -18.27 9.44 -10.75
N GLU A 442 -19.58 9.48 -11.01
CA GLU A 442 -20.61 9.19 -10.03
C GLU A 442 -21.58 8.12 -10.54
N GLU A 443 -22.17 7.38 -9.61
CA GLU A 443 -23.31 6.51 -9.89
C GLU A 443 -24.52 7.37 -10.26
N VAL A 444 -25.33 6.90 -11.20
CA VAL A 444 -26.57 7.57 -11.58
C VAL A 444 -27.68 7.17 -10.63
N VAL A 445 -28.20 8.15 -9.91
CA VAL A 445 -29.34 7.97 -9.02
C VAL A 445 -30.63 7.93 -9.85
N ILE A 446 -31.43 6.88 -9.66
CA ILE A 446 -32.74 6.77 -10.30
C ILE A 446 -33.76 7.49 -9.45
N VAL A 447 -34.45 8.47 -10.05
CA VAL A 447 -35.52 9.25 -9.43
C VAL A 447 -36.83 9.02 -10.18
N GLN A 448 -37.97 9.22 -9.51
CA GLN A 448 -39.29 9.02 -10.12
C GLN A 448 -39.67 10.14 -11.09
#